data_AF-A0A1H7S133-F1
#
_entry.id   AF-A0A1H7S133-F1
#
_cell.length_a   1.000
_cell.length_b   1.000
_cell.length_c   1.000
_cell.angle_alpha   90.00
_cell.angle_beta   90.00
_cell.angle_gamma   90.00
#
_symmetry.space_group_name_H-M   'P 1'
#
loop_
_entity.id
_entity.type
_entity.pdbx_description
1 polymer ?
#
loop_
_entity_poly.entity_id
_entity_poly.type
_entity_poly.pdbx_seq_one_letter_code
_entity_poly.pdbx_strand_id
1 'polypeptide(L)'
;MPHSKPPAEDPALAATPPAPEVGLDDGGQDHSPPGVVVTSGPLTPSPDSEGTEIDDRAFHHSVAEDVQGMVLATLTASLGLAVFAKGGLMIGGMAGVAFLTHYAFGWNFGLMFVLVNLPFYWLSVRRMGWEFTLKTFAAVAACGVLTDLLPRWAPYAQVTPLYSALVGGALVGMGILFFIRHHASLGGVGILAVYLQRAHGISAGRVQMSFDAMLMVVACFTLAPMQVLYSALGAVVLSLVLMFNHRPHRYMGV
;
A
#
# COMPACT_ATOMS: atom_id res chain seq x y z
N MET A 1 -85.66 -10.54 -2.23
CA MET A 1 -85.69 -10.71 -0.76
C MET A 1 -85.44 -9.33 -0.11
N PRO A 2 -85.95 -9.07 1.11
CA PRO A 2 -86.25 -7.70 1.57
C PRO A 2 -85.12 -6.96 2.34
N HIS A 3 -85.44 -5.71 2.72
CA HIS A 3 -84.75 -4.76 3.63
C HIS A 3 -84.20 -5.38 4.95
N SER A 4 -83.31 -4.76 5.76
CA SER A 4 -83.36 -3.38 6.33
C SER A 4 -82.05 -2.90 7.03
N LYS A 5 -82.06 -1.65 7.55
CA LYS A 5 -80.99 -0.90 8.26
C LYS A 5 -80.86 -1.25 9.79
N PRO A 6 -79.81 -0.77 10.51
CA PRO A 6 -79.56 -1.00 11.96
C PRO A 6 -80.22 0.07 12.88
N PRO A 7 -80.17 -0.06 14.23
CA PRO A 7 -79.09 0.47 15.11
C PRO A 7 -78.65 -0.58 16.20
N ALA A 8 -77.99 -0.35 17.34
CA ALA A 8 -77.61 0.84 18.16
C ALA A 8 -76.26 0.65 18.94
N GLU A 9 -76.13 1.16 20.19
CA GLU A 9 -74.87 1.47 20.91
C GLU A 9 -74.74 0.91 22.37
N ASP A 10 -73.50 0.58 22.78
CA ASP A 10 -72.77 0.81 24.08
C ASP A 10 -73.37 0.37 25.46
N PRO A 11 -72.64 0.27 26.63
CA PRO A 11 -71.26 0.72 26.93
C PRO A 11 -70.34 -0.17 27.84
N ALA A 12 -69.14 0.37 28.12
CA ALA A 12 -68.31 0.25 29.35
C ALA A 12 -67.15 -0.77 29.47
N LEU A 13 -65.90 -0.29 29.23
CA LEU A 13 -64.70 -0.28 30.12
C LEU A 13 -63.49 0.21 29.27
N ALA A 14 -62.80 1.34 29.47
CA ALA A 14 -62.12 1.88 30.68
C ALA A 14 -61.05 0.92 31.26
N ALA A 15 -59.78 1.28 31.48
CA ALA A 15 -59.04 2.52 31.16
C ALA A 15 -57.51 2.25 31.17
N THR A 16 -56.71 3.15 30.59
CA THR A 16 -55.23 3.12 30.60
C THR A 16 -54.66 3.82 31.85
N PRO A 17 -53.65 3.27 32.56
CA PRO A 17 -52.86 4.01 33.54
C PRO A 17 -51.59 4.64 32.91
N PRO A 18 -51.15 5.83 33.36
CA PRO A 18 -49.92 6.49 32.90
C PRO A 18 -48.65 6.03 33.66
N ALA A 19 -47.50 6.54 33.22
CA ALA A 19 -46.15 6.14 33.65
C ALA A 19 -45.77 6.51 35.11
N PRO A 20 -44.79 5.82 35.72
CA PRO A 20 -44.15 6.26 36.96
C PRO A 20 -43.11 7.37 36.71
N GLU A 21 -42.94 8.24 37.70
CA GLU A 21 -42.16 9.48 37.63
C GLU A 21 -40.64 9.28 37.71
N VAL A 22 -39.90 10.26 37.19
CA VAL A 22 -38.45 10.40 37.37
C VAL A 22 -38.17 10.94 38.78
N GLY A 23 -37.67 10.08 39.66
CA GLY A 23 -37.03 10.49 40.92
C GLY A 23 -35.57 10.84 40.69
N LEU A 24 -35.22 12.13 40.83
CA LEU A 24 -33.85 12.55 41.11
C LEU A 24 -33.64 12.45 42.63
N ASP A 25 -32.59 11.74 43.06
CA ASP A 25 -32.05 11.87 44.42
C ASP A 25 -30.52 11.81 44.38
N ASP A 26 -29.90 12.49 45.33
CA ASP A 26 -28.53 12.98 45.24
C ASP A 26 -27.46 12.00 45.76
N GLY A 27 -26.29 12.06 45.13
CA GLY A 27 -25.00 12.02 45.81
C GLY A 27 -24.56 10.75 46.56
N GLY A 28 -23.57 10.05 45.99
CA GLY A 28 -22.34 9.80 46.73
C GLY A 28 -21.79 8.37 46.82
N GLN A 29 -20.45 8.34 46.82
CA GLN A 29 -19.55 7.30 47.33
C GLN A 29 -19.30 6.08 46.44
N ASP A 30 -18.23 6.19 45.65
CA ASP A 30 -17.39 5.08 45.20
C ASP A 30 -16.85 4.31 46.42
N HIS A 31 -17.44 3.15 46.69
CA HIS A 31 -16.90 2.14 47.60
C HIS A 31 -16.62 0.85 46.82
N SER A 32 -15.54 0.88 46.03
CA SER A 32 -14.98 -0.31 45.41
C SER A 32 -14.17 -1.13 46.46
N PRO A 33 -14.63 -2.30 46.94
CA PRO A 33 -13.88 -3.09 47.90
C PRO A 33 -12.67 -3.79 47.24
N PRO A 34 -11.51 -3.90 47.93
CA PRO A 34 -10.32 -4.51 47.35
C PRO A 34 -10.47 -6.03 47.25
N GLY A 35 -10.66 -6.56 46.03
CA GLY A 35 -10.63 -8.01 45.78
C GLY A 35 -11.58 -8.56 44.72
N VAL A 36 -12.40 -7.74 44.06
CA VAL A 36 -13.23 -8.23 42.95
C VAL A 36 -12.37 -8.49 41.72
N VAL A 37 -12.14 -9.77 41.42
CA VAL A 37 -11.58 -10.21 40.14
C VAL A 37 -12.60 -9.84 39.05
N VAL A 38 -12.24 -8.88 38.20
CA VAL A 38 -13.01 -8.56 36.99
C VAL A 38 -12.88 -9.74 36.03
N THR A 39 -13.79 -10.70 36.14
CA THR A 39 -13.96 -11.71 35.11
C THR A 39 -14.63 -11.06 33.91
N SER A 40 -14.10 -11.32 32.72
CA SER A 40 -14.71 -10.88 31.47
C SER A 40 -16.12 -11.47 31.36
N GLY A 41 -17.13 -10.62 31.45
CA GLY A 41 -18.51 -10.98 31.12
C GLY A 41 -18.63 -11.45 29.66
N PRO A 42 -19.80 -11.97 29.26
CA PRO A 42 -20.01 -12.44 27.89
C PRO A 42 -19.66 -11.37 26.86
N LEU A 43 -19.02 -11.78 25.76
CA LEU A 43 -18.57 -10.93 24.64
C LEU A 43 -19.71 -10.34 23.79
N THR A 44 -20.88 -10.10 24.38
CA THR A 44 -21.92 -9.27 23.79
C THR A 44 -21.52 -7.80 23.89
N PRO A 45 -21.37 -7.06 22.77
CA PRO A 45 -21.21 -5.62 22.82
C PRO A 45 -22.34 -4.96 23.62
N SER A 46 -22.08 -3.81 24.25
CA SER A 46 -23.16 -3.03 24.87
C SER A 46 -24.21 -2.66 23.81
N PRO A 47 -25.52 -2.60 24.13
CA PRO A 47 -26.58 -2.33 23.16
C PRO A 47 -26.34 -1.08 22.30
N ASP A 48 -25.70 -0.07 22.89
CA ASP A 48 -25.31 1.20 22.28
C ASP A 48 -24.28 1.05 21.13
N SER A 49 -23.72 -0.15 20.93
CA SER A 49 -22.72 -0.47 19.91
C SER A 49 -23.32 -0.82 18.54
N GLU A 50 -24.64 -1.07 18.46
CA GLU A 50 -25.32 -1.48 17.23
C GLU A 50 -25.49 -0.35 16.19
N GLY A 51 -25.02 0.86 16.51
CA GLY A 51 -25.21 2.08 15.68
C GLY A 51 -23.96 2.91 15.44
N THR A 52 -22.75 2.43 15.75
CA THR A 52 -21.53 3.13 15.31
C THR A 52 -21.38 2.95 13.80
N GLU A 53 -21.77 3.97 13.03
CA GLU A 53 -21.44 4.02 11.60
C GLU A 53 -19.93 3.79 11.44
N ILE A 54 -19.56 2.78 10.64
CA ILE A 54 -18.16 2.62 10.22
C ILE A 54 -17.86 3.86 9.38
N ASP A 55 -17.10 4.80 9.93
CA ASP A 55 -16.75 6.03 9.22
C ASP A 55 -15.82 5.69 8.05
N ASP A 56 -16.42 5.47 6.87
CA ASP A 56 -15.71 5.20 5.62
C ASP A 56 -14.67 6.27 5.28
N ARG A 57 -14.76 7.48 5.88
CA ARG A 57 -13.73 8.53 5.75
C ARG A 57 -12.39 8.13 6.36
N ALA A 58 -12.36 7.20 7.31
CA ALA A 58 -11.14 6.68 7.92
C ALA A 58 -10.19 5.97 6.91
N PHE A 59 -10.68 5.64 5.71
CA PHE A 59 -9.91 4.99 4.65
C PHE A 59 -9.48 5.93 3.51
N HIS A 60 -9.90 7.20 3.53
CA HIS A 60 -9.50 8.20 2.52
C HIS A 60 -8.39 9.11 3.06
N HIS A 61 -7.15 8.89 2.63
CA HIS A 61 -6.04 9.82 2.92
C HIS A 61 -6.38 11.22 2.43
N SER A 62 -6.16 12.22 3.27
CA SER A 62 -6.19 13.62 2.87
C SER A 62 -5.10 13.90 1.84
N VAL A 63 -5.28 14.95 1.03
CA VAL A 63 -4.27 15.36 0.03
C VAL A 63 -2.91 15.66 0.68
N ALA A 64 -2.91 16.14 1.92
CA ALA A 64 -1.68 16.40 2.69
C ALA A 64 -0.95 15.10 3.06
N GLU A 65 -1.67 14.10 3.57
CA GLU A 65 -1.12 12.77 3.87
C GLU A 65 -0.63 12.05 2.61
N ASP A 66 -1.35 12.21 1.50
CA ASP A 66 -0.98 11.62 0.21
C ASP A 66 0.32 12.22 -0.34
N VAL A 67 0.44 13.55 -0.32
CA VAL A 67 1.69 14.25 -0.70
C VAL A 67 2.84 13.87 0.25
N GLN A 68 2.62 13.86 1.57
CA GLN A 68 3.64 13.47 2.54
C GLN A 68 4.09 12.02 2.33
N GLY A 69 3.16 11.09 2.14
CA GLY A 69 3.42 9.68 1.88
C GLY A 69 4.22 9.46 0.59
N MET A 70 3.83 10.14 -0.49
CA MET A 70 4.56 10.13 -1.77
C MET A 70 5.98 10.69 -1.65
N VAL A 71 6.18 11.76 -0.87
CA VAL A 71 7.52 12.31 -0.58
C VAL A 71 8.37 11.30 0.18
N LEU A 72 7.86 10.72 1.27
CA LEU A 72 8.58 9.71 2.06
C LEU A 72 8.90 8.46 1.23
N ALA A 73 7.94 7.96 0.44
CA ALA A 73 8.15 6.88 -0.52
C ALA A 73 9.28 7.19 -1.49
N THR A 74 9.30 8.40 -2.06
CA THR A 74 10.31 8.87 -3.00
C THR A 74 11.69 8.91 -2.35
N LEU A 75 11.82 9.55 -1.18
CA LEU A 75 13.08 9.65 -0.44
C LEU A 75 13.66 8.26 -0.09
N THR A 76 12.82 7.36 0.44
CA THR A 76 13.25 6.02 0.85
C THR A 76 13.63 5.15 -0.37
N ALA A 77 12.81 5.16 -1.43
CA ALA A 77 13.09 4.39 -2.64
C ALA A 77 14.34 4.91 -3.37
N SER A 78 14.49 6.22 -3.55
CA SER A 78 15.67 6.78 -4.24
C SER A 78 16.97 6.55 -3.48
N LEU A 79 16.94 6.55 -2.14
CA LEU A 79 18.09 6.20 -1.33
C LEU A 79 18.48 4.73 -1.54
N GLY A 80 17.50 3.83 -1.54
CA GLY A 80 17.72 2.42 -1.86
C GLY A 80 18.29 2.22 -3.27
N LEU A 81 17.72 2.90 -4.27
CA LEU A 81 18.19 2.88 -5.66
C LEU A 81 19.61 3.44 -5.81
N ALA A 82 19.95 4.54 -5.13
CA ALA A 82 21.31 5.10 -5.13
C ALA A 82 22.34 4.15 -4.49
N VAL A 83 21.93 3.42 -3.45
CA VAL A 83 22.73 2.38 -2.80
C VAL A 83 22.93 1.16 -3.72
N PHE A 84 21.91 0.74 -4.48
CA PHE A 84 22.04 -0.25 -5.56
C PHE A 84 23.02 0.23 -6.65
N ALA A 85 22.83 1.45 -7.14
CA ALA A 85 23.68 2.07 -8.16
C ALA A 85 25.16 2.08 -7.73
N LYS A 86 25.44 2.46 -6.48
CA LYS A 86 26.80 2.54 -5.95
C LYS A 86 27.48 1.18 -5.80
N GLY A 87 26.71 0.10 -5.60
CA GLY A 87 27.21 -1.27 -5.62
C GLY A 87 27.39 -1.85 -7.03
N GLY A 88 26.97 -1.11 -8.07
CA GLY A 88 26.85 -1.64 -9.44
C GLY A 88 25.87 -2.81 -9.51
N LEU A 89 24.72 -2.68 -8.85
CA LEU A 89 23.68 -3.70 -8.75
C LEU A 89 22.40 -3.26 -9.46
N MET A 90 21.45 -4.17 -9.64
CA MET A 90 20.11 -3.87 -10.14
C MET A 90 19.02 -4.52 -9.27
N ILE A 91 17.76 -4.16 -9.53
CA ILE A 91 16.55 -4.80 -8.98
C ILE A 91 15.69 -5.39 -10.10
N GLY A 92 14.58 -6.05 -9.75
CA GLY A 92 13.58 -6.49 -10.73
C GLY A 92 12.79 -5.34 -11.37
N GLY A 93 11.95 -5.67 -12.35
CA GLY A 93 11.02 -4.74 -12.99
C GLY A 93 11.68 -3.60 -13.76
N MET A 94 10.96 -2.48 -13.90
CA MET A 94 11.37 -1.37 -14.77
C MET A 94 12.61 -0.62 -14.27
N ALA A 95 12.81 -0.53 -12.95
CA ALA A 95 14.00 0.06 -12.37
C ALA A 95 15.26 -0.78 -12.68
N GLY A 96 15.12 -2.11 -12.74
CA GLY A 96 16.18 -2.98 -13.22
C GLY A 96 16.56 -2.75 -14.67
N VAL A 97 15.58 -2.68 -15.58
CA VAL A 97 15.83 -2.31 -16.99
C VAL A 97 16.53 -0.96 -17.07
N ALA A 98 16.08 0.03 -16.28
CA ALA A 98 16.71 1.35 -16.22
C ALA A 98 18.18 1.30 -15.77
N PHE A 99 18.51 0.49 -14.76
CA PHE A 99 19.90 0.23 -14.35
C PHE A 99 20.71 -0.45 -15.46
N LEU A 100 20.19 -1.50 -16.10
CA LEU A 100 20.92 -2.17 -17.18
C LEU A 100 21.18 -1.25 -18.37
N THR A 101 20.20 -0.42 -18.76
CA THR A 101 20.39 0.58 -19.82
C THR A 101 21.34 1.71 -19.40
N HIS A 102 21.31 2.13 -18.13
CA HIS A 102 22.26 3.09 -17.57
C HIS A 102 23.70 2.54 -17.64
N TYR A 103 23.92 1.30 -17.22
CA TYR A 103 25.23 0.65 -17.26
C TYR A 103 25.71 0.35 -18.69
N ALA A 104 24.81 0.06 -19.63
CA ALA A 104 25.15 -0.24 -21.02
C ALA A 104 25.44 1.02 -21.87
N PHE A 105 24.70 2.12 -21.67
CA PHE A 105 24.80 3.35 -22.49
C PHE A 105 25.50 4.52 -21.79
N GLY A 106 25.72 4.46 -20.48
CA GLY A 106 26.37 5.53 -19.70
C GLY A 106 25.54 6.80 -19.49
N TRP A 107 24.25 6.81 -19.89
CA TRP A 107 23.34 7.95 -19.67
C TRP A 107 22.78 7.93 -18.25
N ASN A 108 22.43 9.09 -17.67
CA ASN A 108 21.89 9.22 -16.31
C ASN A 108 20.74 8.23 -16.02
N PHE A 109 20.73 7.65 -14.81
CA PHE A 109 19.75 6.63 -14.44
C PHE A 109 18.32 7.18 -14.45
N GLY A 110 18.10 8.41 -13.95
CA GLY A 110 16.78 9.01 -13.91
C GLY A 110 16.17 9.24 -15.29
N LEU A 111 17.00 9.57 -16.29
CA LEU A 111 16.56 9.68 -17.69
C LEU A 111 16.15 8.31 -18.25
N MET A 112 16.99 7.28 -18.03
CA MET A 112 16.65 5.90 -18.41
C MET A 112 15.35 5.46 -17.75
N PHE A 113 15.18 5.73 -16.46
CA PHE A 113 14.04 5.26 -15.67
C PHE A 113 12.70 5.84 -16.14
N VAL A 114 12.67 7.11 -16.56
CA VAL A 114 11.49 7.72 -17.18
C VAL A 114 11.23 7.16 -18.59
N LEU A 115 12.26 7.10 -19.45
CA LEU A 115 12.11 6.62 -20.83
C LEU A 115 11.65 5.16 -20.90
N VAL A 116 12.22 4.30 -20.05
CA VAL A 116 11.92 2.88 -19.96
C VAL A 116 10.49 2.63 -19.45
N ASN A 117 9.94 3.50 -18.58
CA ASN A 117 8.54 3.43 -18.14
C ASN A 117 7.53 4.04 -19.13
N LEU A 118 7.98 4.83 -20.12
CA LEU A 118 7.11 5.56 -21.06
C LEU A 118 6.01 4.72 -21.75
N PRO A 119 6.28 3.52 -22.32
CA PRO A 119 5.23 2.69 -22.90
C PRO A 119 4.19 2.19 -21.89
N PHE A 120 4.54 2.14 -20.60
CA PHE A 120 3.64 1.71 -19.55
C PHE A 120 2.78 2.84 -18.99
N TYR A 121 3.20 4.11 -19.09
CA TYR A 121 2.31 5.23 -18.79
C TYR A 121 1.10 5.25 -19.73
N TRP A 122 1.30 4.94 -21.02
CA TRP A 122 0.19 4.80 -21.98
C TRP A 122 -0.79 3.68 -21.58
N LEU A 123 -0.28 2.54 -21.13
CA LEU A 123 -1.11 1.45 -20.62
C LEU A 123 -1.83 1.84 -19.31
N SER A 124 -1.13 2.57 -18.44
CA SER A 124 -1.62 3.07 -17.15
C SER A 124 -2.80 4.02 -17.32
N VAL A 125 -2.71 5.02 -18.19
CA VAL A 125 -3.85 5.95 -18.46
C VAL A 125 -5.10 5.18 -18.86
N ARG A 126 -4.95 4.13 -19.69
CA ARG A 126 -6.06 3.31 -20.19
C ARG A 126 -6.64 2.31 -19.18
N ARG A 127 -5.98 2.06 -18.05
CA ARG A 127 -6.32 0.95 -17.12
C ARG A 127 -6.47 1.35 -15.66
N MET A 128 -5.67 2.28 -15.18
CA MET A 128 -5.70 2.83 -13.82
C MET A 128 -6.20 4.29 -13.79
N GLY A 129 -6.25 4.96 -14.95
CA GLY A 129 -6.71 6.34 -15.07
C GLY A 129 -5.59 7.39 -14.95
N TRP A 130 -5.97 8.66 -15.07
CA TRP A 130 -5.02 9.77 -15.11
C TRP A 130 -4.33 10.04 -13.78
N GLU A 131 -5.05 10.01 -12.66
CA GLU A 131 -4.51 10.32 -11.32
C GLU A 131 -3.35 9.39 -10.94
N PHE A 132 -3.60 8.07 -10.94
CA PHE A 132 -2.57 7.05 -10.70
C PHE A 132 -1.37 7.22 -11.63
N THR A 133 -1.62 7.56 -12.91
CA THR A 133 -0.54 7.70 -13.90
C THR A 133 0.32 8.94 -13.63
N LEU A 134 -0.29 10.06 -13.23
CA LEU A 134 0.42 11.29 -12.89
C LEU A 134 1.23 11.11 -11.60
N LYS A 135 0.65 10.48 -10.57
CA LYS A 135 1.36 10.08 -9.33
C LYS A 135 2.55 9.17 -9.64
N THR A 136 2.35 8.14 -10.46
CA THR A 136 3.39 7.19 -10.90
C THR A 136 4.48 7.87 -11.74
N PHE A 137 4.13 8.79 -12.65
CA PHE A 137 5.09 9.57 -13.43
C PHE A 137 5.95 10.46 -12.52
N ALA A 138 5.30 11.20 -11.62
CA ALA A 138 5.98 12.05 -10.64
C ALA A 138 6.90 11.24 -9.72
N ALA A 139 6.45 10.07 -9.23
CA ALA A 139 7.24 9.15 -8.42
C ALA A 139 8.50 8.65 -9.17
N VAL A 140 8.35 8.13 -10.39
CA VAL A 140 9.48 7.63 -11.20
C VAL A 140 10.46 8.75 -11.54
N ALA A 141 9.96 9.91 -11.95
CA ALA A 141 10.80 11.06 -12.28
C ALA A 141 11.56 11.59 -11.05
N ALA A 142 10.87 11.78 -9.92
CA ALA A 142 11.47 12.26 -8.68
C ALA A 142 12.46 11.24 -8.10
N CYS A 143 12.12 9.95 -8.07
CA CYS A 143 13.07 8.90 -7.65
C CYS A 143 14.30 8.86 -8.56
N GLY A 144 14.12 8.96 -9.88
CA GLY A 144 15.22 8.98 -10.84
C GLY A 144 16.18 10.15 -10.62
N VAL A 145 15.64 11.38 -10.61
CA VAL A 145 16.41 12.61 -10.36
C VAL A 145 17.12 12.55 -9.01
N LEU A 146 16.41 12.12 -7.96
CA LEU A 146 16.97 12.08 -6.61
C LEU A 146 18.06 11.00 -6.48
N THR A 147 17.91 9.86 -7.17
CA THR A 147 18.95 8.80 -7.26
C THR A 147 20.24 9.32 -7.92
N ASP A 148 20.13 10.12 -8.99
CA ASP A 148 21.29 10.72 -9.67
C ASP A 148 21.96 11.86 -8.85
N LEU A 149 21.19 12.53 -7.98
CA LEU A 149 21.67 13.66 -7.15
C LEU A 149 22.25 13.23 -5.80
N LEU A 150 21.73 12.16 -5.19
CA LEU A 150 22.14 11.70 -3.85
C LEU A 150 23.66 11.54 -3.67
N PRO A 151 24.41 10.91 -4.60
CA PRO A 151 25.86 10.78 -4.48
C PRO A 151 26.62 12.11 -4.50
N ARG A 152 26.00 13.21 -4.96
CA ARG A 152 26.56 14.57 -4.98
C ARG A 152 26.30 15.32 -3.68
N TRP A 153 25.18 15.06 -3.02
CA TRP A 153 24.80 15.69 -1.75
C TRP A 153 25.34 14.93 -0.53
N ALA A 154 25.38 13.60 -0.61
CA ALA A 154 25.90 12.70 0.41
C ALA A 154 26.96 11.78 -0.21
N PRO A 155 28.22 12.23 -0.38
CA PRO A 155 29.27 11.40 -0.95
C PRO A 155 29.66 10.26 0.01
N TYR A 156 29.27 9.03 -0.33
CA TYR A 156 29.59 7.82 0.45
C TYR A 156 31.00 7.32 0.12
N ALA A 157 31.88 7.21 1.12
CA ALA A 157 33.29 6.89 0.92
C ALA A 157 33.54 5.45 0.40
N GLN A 158 32.83 4.46 0.95
CA GLN A 158 32.87 3.04 0.55
C GLN A 158 31.48 2.42 0.76
N VAL A 159 30.99 1.67 -0.21
CA VAL A 159 29.75 0.87 -0.11
C VAL A 159 30.03 -0.49 -0.72
N THR A 160 29.89 -1.58 0.06
CA THR A 160 30.16 -2.93 -0.44
C THR A 160 28.93 -3.47 -1.21
N PRO A 161 29.11 -4.34 -2.22
CA PRO A 161 27.98 -4.95 -2.92
C PRO A 161 27.02 -5.72 -1.99
N LEU A 162 27.54 -6.36 -0.93
CA LEU A 162 26.70 -7.01 0.09
C LEU A 162 25.84 -6.00 0.85
N TYR A 163 26.41 -4.87 1.30
CA TYR A 163 25.65 -3.79 1.91
C TYR A 163 24.60 -3.23 0.93
N SER A 164 24.99 -3.01 -0.32
CA SER A 164 24.08 -2.52 -1.37
C SER A 164 22.88 -3.44 -1.58
N ALA A 165 23.09 -4.75 -1.61
CA ALA A 165 22.03 -5.74 -1.74
C ALA A 165 21.07 -5.72 -0.54
N LEU A 166 21.61 -5.76 0.69
CA LEU A 166 20.79 -5.85 1.91
C LEU A 166 20.05 -4.54 2.20
N VAL A 167 20.78 -3.42 2.29
CA VAL A 167 20.21 -2.12 2.68
C VAL A 167 19.45 -1.50 1.51
N GLY A 168 19.98 -1.55 0.29
CA GLY A 168 19.26 -1.12 -0.90
C GLY A 168 17.96 -1.90 -1.07
N GLY A 169 18.02 -3.25 -0.98
CA GLY A 169 16.85 -4.12 -1.11
C GLY A 169 15.76 -3.78 -0.09
N ALA A 170 16.14 -3.59 1.18
CA ALA A 170 15.19 -3.22 2.23
C ALA A 170 14.57 -1.83 2.03
N LEU A 171 15.38 -0.82 1.69
CA LEU A 171 14.92 0.54 1.46
C LEU A 171 13.98 0.64 0.24
N VAL A 172 14.34 0.05 -0.90
CA VAL A 172 13.43 0.04 -2.07
C VAL A 172 12.15 -0.74 -1.76
N GLY A 173 12.23 -1.83 -0.98
CA GLY A 173 11.04 -2.60 -0.57
C GLY A 173 10.06 -1.77 0.27
N MET A 174 10.57 -1.00 1.23
CA MET A 174 9.75 -0.07 2.03
C MET A 174 9.19 1.07 1.18
N GLY A 175 10.00 1.67 0.29
CA GLY A 175 9.56 2.72 -0.61
C GLY A 175 8.44 2.27 -1.55
N ILE A 176 8.54 1.06 -2.13
CA ILE A 176 7.46 0.45 -2.92
C ILE A 176 6.19 0.27 -2.09
N LEU A 177 6.29 -0.18 -0.83
CA LEU A 177 5.13 -0.35 0.03
C LEU A 177 4.42 0.99 0.32
N PHE A 178 5.18 2.07 0.52
CA PHE A 178 4.62 3.41 0.67
C PHE A 178 3.93 3.87 -0.63
N PHE A 179 4.53 3.66 -1.80
CA PHE A 179 3.87 3.98 -3.08
C PHE A 179 2.56 3.18 -3.30
N ILE A 180 2.52 1.89 -2.92
CA ILE A 180 1.31 1.07 -3.00
C ILE A 180 0.20 1.66 -2.12
N ARG A 181 0.52 2.11 -0.91
CA ARG A 181 -0.45 2.74 0.03
C ARG A 181 -1.06 4.03 -0.53
N HIS A 182 -0.33 4.75 -1.38
CA HIS A 182 -0.71 6.04 -1.98
C HIS A 182 -1.15 5.93 -3.46
N HIS A 183 -1.53 4.73 -3.90
CA HIS A 183 -1.98 4.46 -5.27
C HIS A 183 -1.01 4.98 -6.35
N ALA A 184 0.28 4.66 -6.18
CA ALA A 184 1.33 4.95 -7.15
C ALA A 184 2.24 3.72 -7.37
N SER A 185 3.12 3.79 -8.37
CA SER A 185 4.10 2.75 -8.67
C SER A 185 5.46 3.34 -9.07
N LEU A 186 6.50 2.49 -8.99
CA LEU A 186 7.83 2.73 -9.55
C LEU A 186 8.07 1.97 -10.87
N GLY A 187 7.05 1.25 -11.37
CA GLY A 187 7.22 0.39 -12.53
C GLY A 187 5.92 -0.03 -13.20
N GLY A 188 5.98 -0.09 -14.53
CA GLY A 188 4.90 -0.56 -15.38
C GLY A 188 4.67 -2.07 -15.45
N VAL A 189 5.65 -2.93 -15.13
CA VAL A 189 5.50 -4.39 -15.29
C VAL A 189 4.31 -4.94 -14.49
N GLY A 190 4.07 -4.45 -13.27
CA GLY A 190 2.89 -4.85 -12.48
C GLY A 190 1.57 -4.49 -13.17
N ILE A 191 1.49 -3.31 -13.80
CA ILE A 191 0.32 -2.87 -14.57
C ILE A 191 0.11 -3.77 -15.80
N LEU A 192 1.21 -4.12 -16.50
CA LEU A 192 1.19 -5.05 -17.63
C LEU A 192 0.77 -6.46 -17.19
N ALA A 193 1.28 -6.95 -16.05
CA ALA A 193 0.95 -8.25 -15.50
C ALA A 193 -0.53 -8.36 -15.11
N VAL A 194 -1.08 -7.35 -14.43
CA VAL A 194 -2.52 -7.27 -14.11
C VAL A 194 -3.35 -7.13 -15.39
N TYR A 195 -2.87 -6.39 -16.39
CA TYR A 195 -3.55 -6.31 -17.70
C TYR A 195 -3.59 -7.68 -18.40
N LEU A 196 -2.47 -8.39 -18.50
CA LEU A 196 -2.41 -9.74 -19.08
C LEU A 196 -3.29 -10.74 -18.31
N GLN A 197 -3.37 -10.61 -16.99
CA GLN A 197 -4.26 -11.44 -16.17
C GLN A 197 -5.74 -11.18 -16.49
N ARG A 198 -6.15 -9.91 -16.60
CA ARG A 198 -7.55 -9.55 -16.92
C ARG A 198 -7.92 -9.83 -18.38
N ALA A 199 -6.98 -9.71 -19.32
CA ALA A 199 -7.25 -9.86 -20.75
C ALA A 199 -7.07 -11.29 -21.28
N HIS A 200 -6.17 -12.08 -20.70
CA HIS A 200 -5.78 -13.41 -21.20
C HIS A 200 -5.78 -14.51 -20.12
N GLY A 201 -6.17 -14.22 -18.87
CA GLY A 201 -6.19 -15.18 -17.77
C GLY A 201 -4.81 -15.58 -17.23
N ILE A 202 -3.72 -14.99 -17.73
CA ILE A 202 -2.35 -15.34 -17.34
C ILE A 202 -2.06 -14.77 -15.94
N SER A 203 -1.71 -15.62 -14.97
CA SER A 203 -1.36 -15.17 -13.61
C SER A 203 -0.30 -14.05 -13.63
N ALA A 204 -0.62 -12.91 -13.02
CA ALA A 204 0.28 -11.75 -12.97
C ALA A 204 1.64 -12.08 -12.34
N GLY A 205 1.66 -12.95 -11.31
CA GLY A 205 2.90 -13.43 -10.71
C GLY A 205 3.79 -14.22 -11.68
N ARG A 206 3.20 -14.97 -12.62
CA ARG A 206 3.96 -15.67 -13.68
C ARG A 206 4.54 -14.68 -14.69
N VAL A 207 3.78 -13.66 -15.09
CA VAL A 207 4.28 -12.58 -15.98
C VAL A 207 5.46 -11.85 -15.34
N GLN A 208 5.32 -11.45 -14.07
CA GLN A 208 6.38 -10.79 -13.31
C GLN A 208 7.64 -11.67 -13.18
N MET A 209 7.47 -12.94 -12.77
CA MET A 209 8.60 -13.89 -12.65
C MET A 209 9.30 -14.16 -13.98
N SER A 210 8.55 -14.29 -15.09
CA SER A 210 9.15 -14.44 -16.42
C SER A 210 9.92 -13.18 -16.87
N PHE A 211 9.39 -11.99 -16.56
CA PHE A 211 10.08 -10.73 -16.84
C PHE A 211 11.38 -10.61 -16.03
N ASP A 212 11.32 -10.83 -14.72
CA ASP A 212 12.48 -10.71 -13.83
C ASP A 212 13.54 -11.78 -14.11
N ALA A 213 13.14 -12.99 -14.50
CA ALA A 213 14.06 -14.03 -14.97
C ALA A 213 14.75 -13.65 -16.29
N MET A 214 14.00 -13.13 -17.27
CA MET A 214 14.57 -12.63 -18.53
C MET A 214 15.54 -11.47 -18.27
N LEU A 215 15.18 -10.56 -17.36
CA LEU A 215 16.02 -9.44 -16.95
C LEU A 215 17.33 -9.92 -16.29
N MET A 216 17.27 -10.95 -15.44
CA MET A 216 18.45 -11.58 -14.84
C MET A 216 19.36 -12.24 -15.88
N VAL A 217 18.80 -12.83 -16.95
CA VAL A 217 19.58 -13.35 -18.08
C VAL A 217 20.30 -12.22 -18.82
N VAL A 218 19.63 -11.09 -19.09
CA VAL A 218 20.29 -9.90 -19.70
C VAL A 218 21.39 -9.36 -18.78
N ALA A 219 21.16 -9.33 -17.47
CA ALA A 219 22.12 -8.86 -16.48
C ALA A 219 23.45 -9.64 -16.51
N CYS A 220 23.43 -10.95 -16.79
CA CYS A 220 24.64 -11.76 -16.98
C CYS A 220 25.56 -11.30 -18.13
N PHE A 221 25.06 -10.51 -19.08
CA PHE A 221 25.85 -9.95 -20.18
C PHE A 221 26.33 -8.51 -19.92
N THR A 222 25.77 -7.81 -18.94
CA THR A 222 26.06 -6.39 -18.65
C THR A 222 26.79 -6.17 -17.32
N LEU A 223 26.68 -7.09 -16.37
CA LEU A 223 27.18 -6.99 -15.00
C LEU A 223 28.19 -8.10 -14.70
N ALA A 224 29.10 -7.86 -13.74
CA ALA A 224 30.00 -8.91 -13.28
C ALA A 224 29.20 -10.03 -12.57
N PRO A 225 29.59 -11.32 -12.66
CA PRO A 225 28.83 -12.43 -12.06
C PRO A 225 28.51 -12.26 -10.57
N MET A 226 29.42 -11.65 -9.80
CA MET A 226 29.18 -11.33 -8.39
C MET A 226 28.11 -10.24 -8.20
N GLN A 227 28.07 -9.22 -9.06
CA GLN A 227 27.02 -8.20 -9.03
C GLN A 227 25.65 -8.77 -9.39
N VAL A 228 25.59 -9.75 -10.31
CA VAL A 228 24.34 -10.48 -10.60
C VAL A 228 23.86 -11.24 -9.36
N LEU A 229 24.75 -11.97 -8.67
CA LEU A 229 24.41 -12.68 -7.43
C LEU A 229 23.93 -11.73 -6.31
N TYR A 230 24.62 -10.60 -6.12
CA TYR A 230 24.19 -9.58 -5.15
C TYR A 230 22.89 -8.87 -5.56
N SER A 231 22.62 -8.71 -6.86
CA SER A 231 21.34 -8.18 -7.35
C SER A 231 20.19 -9.16 -7.08
N ALA A 232 20.42 -10.46 -7.28
CA ALA A 232 19.46 -11.50 -6.91
C ALA A 232 19.20 -11.53 -5.39
N LEU A 233 20.25 -11.41 -4.55
CA LEU A 233 20.11 -11.27 -3.10
C LEU A 233 19.28 -10.03 -2.72
N GLY A 234 19.57 -8.88 -3.34
CA GLY A 234 18.82 -7.64 -3.09
C GLY A 234 17.35 -7.74 -3.51
N ALA A 235 17.05 -8.42 -4.62
CA ALA A 235 15.70 -8.72 -5.04
C ALA A 235 14.97 -9.67 -4.06
N VAL A 236 15.67 -10.64 -3.46
CA VAL A 236 15.13 -11.48 -2.38
C VAL A 236 14.83 -10.66 -1.13
N VAL A 237 15.74 -9.78 -0.68
CA VAL A 237 15.50 -8.92 0.49
C VAL A 237 14.32 -7.97 0.26
N LEU A 238 14.24 -7.34 -0.92
CA LEU A 238 13.10 -6.54 -1.36
C LEU A 238 11.78 -7.34 -1.28
N SER A 239 11.79 -8.57 -1.82
CA SER A 239 10.63 -9.46 -1.81
C SER A 239 10.24 -9.89 -0.40
N LEU A 240 11.19 -10.09 0.51
CA LEU A 240 10.91 -10.40 1.92
C LEU A 240 10.28 -9.20 2.64
N VAL A 241 10.76 -7.98 2.41
CA VAL A 241 10.14 -6.76 2.95
C VAL A 241 8.70 -6.62 2.46
N LEU A 242 8.44 -6.84 1.18
CA LEU A 242 7.07 -6.87 0.65
C LEU A 242 6.26 -8.00 1.30
N MET A 243 6.76 -9.24 1.32
CA MET A 243 6.04 -10.40 1.89
C MET A 243 5.64 -10.22 3.36
N PHE A 244 6.52 -9.67 4.20
CA PHE A 244 6.22 -9.52 5.63
C PHE A 244 5.27 -8.36 5.94
N ASN A 245 5.37 -7.25 5.20
CA ASN A 245 4.64 -6.02 5.48
C ASN A 245 3.34 -5.87 4.63
N HIS A 246 3.32 -6.40 3.41
CA HIS A 246 2.14 -6.41 2.54
C HIS A 246 1.21 -7.60 2.87
N ARG A 247 0.43 -7.47 3.95
CA ARG A 247 -0.59 -8.46 4.34
C ARG A 247 -2.01 -7.97 4.01
N PRO A 248 -2.67 -8.49 2.96
CA PRO A 248 -3.99 -7.99 2.52
C PRO A 248 -5.16 -8.18 3.51
N HIS A 249 -5.01 -9.03 4.52
CA HIS A 249 -6.13 -9.54 5.34
C HIS A 249 -5.91 -9.48 6.86
N ARG A 250 -4.99 -8.63 7.38
CA ARG A 250 -4.74 -8.52 8.84
C ARG A 250 -5.22 -7.22 9.48
N TYR A 251 -5.88 -6.35 8.71
CA TYR A 251 -6.56 -5.13 9.19
C TYR A 251 -8.09 -5.19 9.00
N MET A 252 -8.68 -6.39 9.07
CA MET A 252 -10.10 -6.57 9.39
C MET A 252 -10.21 -7.15 10.79
N GLY A 253 -9.95 -6.26 11.75
CA GLY A 253 -10.31 -6.35 13.15
C GLY A 253 -10.34 -4.90 13.65
N VAL A 254 -11.34 -4.47 14.40
CA VAL A 254 -12.40 -5.24 15.09
C VAL A 254 -13.68 -5.35 14.27
#